data_AF-A0A4U7D6U2-F1
#
_entry.id   AF-A0A4U7D6U2-F1
#
_cell.length_a   1.000
_cell.length_b   1.000
_cell.length_c   1.000
_cell.angle_alpha   90.00
_cell.angle_beta   90.00
_cell.angle_gamma   90.00
#
_symmetry.space_group_name_H-M   'P 1'
#
loop_
_entity.id
_entity.type
_entity.pdbx_description
1 polymer ?
#
loop_
_entity_poly.entity_id
_entity_poly.type
_entity_poly.pdbx_seq_one_letter_code
_entity_poly.pdbx_strand_id
1 'polypeptide(L)'
;SRIRLDSWGSTSSLGVSATPQGNLVHYARNESYSAESDYVELYGDGSQRFFAPNASSGSALTLNTLPARVTPERNSMRVRVPESANASNPEFVVEPASVVGDAWTAEYVAGTDGTWYAVTDDAGNQLGIAKKPAAIEVSRDDVGLVSIEA
;
A
#
# COMPACT_ATOMS: atom_id res chain seq x y z
N SER A 1 -4.59 -14.01 -8.26
CA SER A 1 -5.17 -14.38 -9.57
C SER A 1 -4.56 -13.52 -10.67
N ARG A 2 -4.35 -14.05 -11.88
CA ARG A 2 -3.85 -13.25 -13.02
C ARG A 2 -5.01 -12.55 -13.73
N ILE A 3 -4.83 -11.27 -14.06
CA ILE A 3 -5.83 -10.38 -14.67
C ILE A 3 -5.27 -9.92 -16.03
N ARG A 4 -6.13 -9.89 -17.05
CA ARG A 4 -5.86 -9.22 -18.33
C ARG A 4 -6.71 -7.96 -18.41
N LEU A 5 -6.09 -6.87 -18.84
CA LEU A 5 -6.72 -5.56 -18.99
C LEU A 5 -7.12 -5.37 -20.45
N ASP A 6 -8.38 -5.64 -20.75
CA ASP A 6 -8.89 -5.60 -22.14
C ASP A 6 -9.05 -4.18 -22.66
N SER A 7 -9.33 -3.24 -21.77
CA SER A 7 -9.32 -1.81 -22.01
C SER A 7 -8.77 -1.14 -20.77
N TRP A 8 -7.72 -0.34 -20.94
CA TRP A 8 -7.08 0.39 -19.84
C TRP A 8 -6.36 1.62 -20.39
N GLY A 9 -6.54 2.74 -19.70
CA GLY A 9 -5.82 3.98 -19.95
C GLY A 9 -5.14 4.47 -18.67
N SER A 10 -4.35 5.54 -18.78
CA SER A 10 -3.51 6.03 -17.67
C SER A 10 -4.28 6.47 -16.42
N THR A 11 -5.58 6.78 -16.55
CA THR A 11 -6.47 7.16 -15.44
C THR A 11 -7.46 6.06 -15.05
N SER A 12 -7.35 4.88 -15.66
CA SER A 12 -8.19 3.73 -15.31
C SER A 12 -7.84 3.23 -13.91
N SER A 13 -8.84 2.71 -13.21
CA SER A 13 -8.67 2.17 -11.87
C SER A 13 -9.55 0.94 -11.64
N LEU A 14 -9.12 0.11 -10.69
CA LEU A 14 -9.87 -1.06 -10.23
C LEU A 14 -10.18 -0.89 -8.74
N GLY A 15 -11.46 -0.93 -8.37
CA GLY A 15 -11.86 -1.00 -6.97
C GLY A 15 -11.55 -2.37 -6.38
N VAL A 16 -10.79 -2.41 -5.28
CA VAL A 16 -10.29 -3.67 -4.67
C VAL A 16 -10.82 -3.91 -3.25
N SER A 17 -11.61 -2.98 -2.71
CA SER A 17 -12.15 -3.03 -1.34
C SER A 17 -13.20 -4.12 -1.10
N ALA A 18 -13.90 -4.59 -2.13
CA ALA A 18 -14.96 -5.59 -1.99
C ALA A 18 -14.45 -7.03 -1.89
N THR A 19 -13.14 -7.23 -1.75
CA THR A 19 -12.53 -8.55 -1.56
C THR A 19 -12.47 -8.90 -0.06
N PRO A 20 -12.38 -10.19 0.32
CA PRO A 20 -12.16 -10.58 1.71
C PRO A 20 -10.89 -9.96 2.34
N GLN A 21 -9.92 -9.59 1.50
CA GLN A 21 -8.67 -8.94 1.87
C GLN A 21 -8.67 -7.44 1.50
N GLY A 22 -9.84 -6.84 1.29
CA GLY A 22 -10.03 -5.47 0.79
C GLY A 22 -9.38 -4.37 1.62
N ASN A 23 -9.03 -4.71 2.87
CA ASN A 23 -8.37 -3.87 3.85
C ASN A 23 -6.84 -4.01 3.87
N LEU A 24 -6.28 -4.98 3.15
CA LEU A 24 -4.84 -5.11 2.94
C LEU A 24 -4.41 -4.23 1.77
N VAL A 25 -3.15 -3.80 1.77
CA VAL A 25 -2.56 -3.07 0.64
C VAL A 25 -2.48 -4.01 -0.57
N HIS A 26 -3.22 -3.69 -1.64
CA HIS A 26 -3.12 -4.41 -2.90
C HIS A 26 -1.96 -3.88 -3.72
N TYR A 27 -1.34 -4.77 -4.48
CA TYR A 27 -0.29 -4.40 -5.42
C TYR A 27 -0.20 -5.42 -6.55
N ALA A 28 0.35 -4.99 -7.68
CA ALA A 28 0.58 -5.87 -8.82
C ALA A 28 1.92 -6.62 -8.69
N ARG A 29 2.01 -7.76 -9.37
CA ARG A 29 3.25 -8.46 -9.72
C ARG A 29 3.11 -9.12 -11.07
N ASN A 30 4.24 -9.50 -11.67
CA ASN A 30 4.30 -10.21 -12.95
C ASN A 30 3.57 -9.44 -14.06
N GLU A 31 3.76 -8.13 -14.06
CA GLU A 31 3.21 -7.17 -15.00
C GLU A 31 3.84 -7.37 -16.38
N SER A 32 3.05 -7.21 -17.42
CA SER A 32 3.55 -7.18 -18.80
C SER A 32 3.95 -5.78 -19.27
N TYR A 33 4.03 -4.82 -18.34
CA TYR A 33 4.30 -3.40 -18.56
C TYR A 33 5.22 -2.88 -17.46
N SER A 34 5.73 -1.65 -17.58
CA SER A 34 6.60 -1.04 -16.56
C SER A 34 5.81 -0.66 -15.31
N ALA A 35 5.91 -1.49 -14.27
CA ALA A 35 5.10 -1.41 -13.04
C ALA A 35 5.54 -0.33 -12.05
N GLU A 36 6.62 0.40 -12.33
CA GLU A 36 7.23 1.37 -11.41
C GLU A 36 6.25 2.47 -10.96
N SER A 37 5.17 2.69 -11.70
CA SER A 37 4.15 3.70 -11.44
C SER A 37 2.82 3.13 -10.92
N ASP A 38 2.76 1.84 -10.62
CA ASP A 38 1.54 1.23 -10.07
C ASP A 38 1.40 1.60 -8.60
N TYR A 39 0.18 1.93 -8.19
CA TYR A 39 -0.12 2.28 -6.80
C TYR A 39 -1.56 1.95 -6.47
N VAL A 40 -1.84 1.88 -5.18
CA VAL A 40 -3.21 2.00 -4.67
C VAL A 40 -3.40 3.37 -4.06
N GLU A 41 -4.52 4.01 -4.38
CA GLU A 41 -5.01 5.14 -3.61
C GLU A 41 -5.93 4.61 -2.51
N LEU A 42 -5.58 4.93 -1.27
CA LEU A 42 -6.32 4.59 -0.06
C LEU A 42 -7.08 5.82 0.39
N TYR A 43 -8.34 5.66 0.76
CA TYR A 43 -9.22 6.75 1.20
C TYR A 43 -9.56 6.58 2.68
N GLY A 44 -9.82 7.69 3.38
CA GLY A 44 -10.15 7.67 4.81
C GLY A 44 -11.46 6.93 5.16
N ASP A 45 -12.29 6.63 4.15
CA ASP A 45 -13.48 5.78 4.30
C ASP A 45 -13.18 4.26 4.23
N GLY A 46 -11.90 3.90 4.10
CA GLY A 46 -11.44 2.52 3.95
C GLY A 46 -11.54 1.97 2.54
N SER A 47 -12.00 2.76 1.56
CA SER A 47 -11.98 2.36 0.17
C SER A 47 -10.57 2.41 -0.43
N GLN A 48 -10.34 1.61 -1.47
CA GLN A 48 -9.06 1.40 -2.12
C GLN A 48 -9.25 1.21 -3.62
N ARG A 49 -8.45 1.93 -4.40
CA ARG A 49 -8.44 1.84 -5.85
C ARG A 49 -7.02 1.57 -6.35
N PHE A 50 -6.86 0.51 -7.12
CA PHE A 50 -5.61 0.19 -7.80
C PHE A 50 -5.51 0.94 -9.13
N PHE A 51 -4.37 1.56 -9.36
CA PHE A 51 -4.01 2.28 -10.59
C PHE A 51 -2.76 1.65 -11.21
N ALA A 52 -2.77 1.52 -12.53
CA ALA A 52 -1.62 1.09 -13.32
C ALA A 52 -1.45 2.03 -14.53
N PRO A 53 -0.87 3.23 -14.35
CA PRO A 53 -0.86 4.27 -15.37
C PRO A 53 -0.12 3.89 -16.66
N ASN A 54 0.84 2.97 -16.55
CA ASN A 54 1.65 2.48 -17.68
C ASN A 54 1.05 1.24 -18.36
N ALA A 55 -0.03 0.67 -17.82
CA ALA A 55 -0.73 -0.42 -18.47
C ALA A 55 -1.53 0.07 -19.68
N SER A 56 -1.75 -0.82 -20.64
CA SER A 56 -2.51 -0.54 -21.85
C SER A 56 -3.40 -1.72 -22.21
N SER A 57 -4.22 -1.58 -23.25
CA SER A 57 -5.03 -2.68 -23.78
C SER A 57 -4.16 -3.90 -24.08
N GLY A 58 -4.50 -5.04 -23.46
CA GLY A 58 -3.78 -6.30 -23.58
C GLY A 58 -2.75 -6.54 -22.48
N SER A 59 -2.45 -5.55 -21.64
CA SER A 59 -1.59 -5.73 -20.47
C SER A 59 -2.13 -6.79 -19.53
N ALA A 60 -1.24 -7.48 -18.82
CA ALA A 60 -1.60 -8.45 -17.80
C ALA A 60 -0.80 -8.21 -16.52
N LEU A 61 -1.40 -8.54 -15.38
CA LEU A 61 -0.79 -8.47 -14.05
C LEU A 61 -1.35 -9.55 -13.12
N THR A 62 -0.70 -9.77 -11.99
CA THR A 62 -1.24 -10.56 -10.88
C THR A 62 -1.47 -9.63 -9.70
N LEU A 63 -2.71 -9.53 -9.24
CA LEU A 63 -3.01 -8.75 -8.05
C LEU A 63 -2.76 -9.60 -6.80
N ASN A 64 -1.97 -9.05 -5.88
CA ASN A 64 -1.60 -9.61 -4.59
C ASN A 64 -1.91 -8.61 -3.46
N THR A 65 -1.74 -9.07 -2.23
CA THR A 65 -1.87 -8.23 -1.03
C THR A 65 -0.61 -8.33 -0.18
N LEU A 66 -0.13 -7.19 0.31
CA LEU A 66 0.87 -7.13 1.37
C LEU A 66 0.17 -7.40 2.72
N PRO A 67 0.76 -8.12 3.68
CA PRO A 67 0.15 -8.35 5.00
C PRO A 67 0.18 -7.09 5.90
N ALA A 68 -0.06 -5.92 5.31
CA ALA A 68 -0.16 -4.63 5.98
C ALA A 68 -1.54 -4.03 5.73
N ARG A 69 -2.19 -3.52 6.78
CA ARG A 69 -3.32 -2.60 6.67
C ARG A 69 -2.76 -1.19 6.79
N VAL A 70 -3.11 -0.34 5.85
CA VAL A 70 -2.67 1.04 5.83
C VAL A 70 -3.90 1.91 5.62
N THR A 71 -4.09 2.93 6.44
CA THR A 71 -5.32 3.74 6.43
C THR A 71 -4.96 5.19 6.69
N PRO A 72 -5.29 6.12 5.76
CA PRO A 72 -5.12 7.54 6.02
C PRO A 72 -6.18 7.99 7.02
N GLU A 73 -5.81 8.86 7.96
CA GLU A 73 -6.76 9.41 8.93
C GLU A 73 -7.79 10.32 8.24
N ARG A 74 -7.35 11.05 7.20
CA ARG A 74 -8.15 11.98 6.42
C ARG A 74 -7.81 11.89 4.93
N ASN A 75 -8.70 12.42 4.09
CA ASN A 75 -8.53 12.51 2.64
C ASN A 75 -8.14 11.16 2.01
N SER A 76 -6.97 11.11 1.38
CA SER A 76 -6.46 9.96 0.65
C SER A 76 -4.95 10.03 0.53
N MET A 77 -4.30 8.88 0.43
CA MET A 77 -2.87 8.76 0.17
C MET A 77 -2.59 7.67 -0.85
N ARG A 78 -1.42 7.70 -1.48
CA ARG A 78 -0.97 6.68 -2.43
C ARG A 78 0.04 5.77 -1.77
N VAL A 79 -0.09 4.48 -2.05
CA VAL A 79 0.83 3.45 -1.60
C VAL A 79 1.29 2.62 -2.78
N ARG A 80 2.60 2.49 -2.92
CA ARG A 80 3.26 1.64 -3.93
C ARG A 80 4.10 0.59 -3.22
N VAL A 81 4.05 -0.66 -3.70
CA VAL A 81 4.83 -1.75 -3.11
C VAL A 81 6.02 -2.04 -4.03
N PRO A 82 7.28 -1.85 -3.57
CA PRO A 82 8.45 -2.17 -4.37
C PRO A 82 8.59 -3.69 -4.58
N GLU A 83 9.32 -4.10 -5.61
CA GLU A 83 9.53 -5.53 -5.90
C GLU A 83 10.24 -6.28 -4.77
N SER A 84 11.08 -5.58 -3.98
CA SER A 84 11.81 -6.09 -2.82
C SER A 84 10.90 -6.49 -1.65
N ALA A 85 9.72 -5.88 -1.55
CA ALA A 85 8.79 -6.12 -0.46
C ALA A 85 8.37 -7.60 -0.42
N ASN A 86 8.18 -8.15 0.76
CA ASN A 86 7.70 -9.52 0.91
C ASN A 86 6.80 -9.66 2.13
N ALA A 87 6.25 -10.86 2.34
CA ALA A 87 5.28 -11.07 3.40
C ALA A 87 5.89 -10.96 4.82
N SER A 88 7.17 -11.26 4.98
CA SER A 88 7.86 -11.25 6.28
C SER A 88 8.52 -9.91 6.59
N ASN A 89 8.83 -9.12 5.56
CA ASN A 89 9.33 -7.76 5.65
C ASN A 89 8.47 -6.85 4.76
N PRO A 90 7.36 -6.31 5.29
CA PRO A 90 6.49 -5.42 4.54
C PRO A 90 7.20 -4.09 4.27
N GLU A 91 7.42 -3.78 3.00
CA GLU A 91 7.96 -2.51 2.53
C GLU A 91 6.96 -1.86 1.58
N PHE A 92 6.82 -0.54 1.64
CA PHE A 92 5.98 0.22 0.73
C PHE A 92 6.39 1.69 0.72
N VAL A 93 6.13 2.38 -0.39
CA VAL A 93 6.31 3.82 -0.53
C VAL A 93 4.97 4.48 -0.24
N VAL A 94 4.97 5.45 0.67
CA VAL A 94 3.83 6.31 0.98
C VAL A 94 4.06 7.68 0.35
N GLU A 95 3.09 8.13 -0.43
CA GLU A 95 3.07 9.43 -1.07
C GLU A 95 1.72 10.11 -0.82
N PRO A 96 1.70 11.44 -0.67
CA PRO A 96 0.45 12.17 -0.59
C PRO A 96 -0.33 12.06 -1.90
N ALA A 97 -1.66 12.06 -1.80
CA ALA A 97 -2.52 12.18 -2.98
C ALA A 97 -2.77 13.66 -3.31
N SER A 98 -3.96 14.19 -2.99
CA SER A 98 -4.31 15.59 -3.26
C SER A 98 -3.94 16.55 -2.11
N VAL A 99 -3.76 16.02 -0.90
CA VAL A 99 -3.41 16.76 0.32
C VAL A 99 -2.12 16.17 0.87
N VAL A 100 -1.23 17.02 1.38
CA VAL A 100 0.09 16.65 1.91
C VAL A 100 0.11 16.83 3.41
N GLY A 101 0.75 15.90 4.11
CA GLY A 101 0.96 15.96 5.55
C GLY A 101 -0.18 15.35 6.36
N ASP A 102 -1.00 14.48 5.74
CA ASP A 102 -2.04 13.76 6.46
C ASP A 102 -1.44 12.60 7.27
N ALA A 103 -1.92 12.44 8.50
CA ALA A 103 -1.57 11.30 9.33
C ALA A 103 -2.22 10.02 8.79
N TRP A 104 -1.60 8.88 9.11
CA TRP A 104 -2.08 7.57 8.71
C TRP A 104 -1.65 6.50 9.72
N THR A 105 -2.29 5.34 9.62
CA THR A 105 -2.00 4.19 10.49
C THR A 105 -1.54 2.98 9.70
N ALA A 106 -0.64 2.19 10.28
CA ALA A 106 -0.17 0.90 9.76
C ALA A 106 -0.45 -0.24 10.74
N GLU A 107 -0.80 -1.42 10.25
CA GLU A 107 -0.84 -2.66 11.05
C GLU A 107 -0.18 -3.80 10.28
N TYR A 108 0.78 -4.50 10.89
CA TYR A 108 1.31 -5.74 10.36
C TYR A 108 0.43 -6.94 10.76
N VAL A 109 -0.46 -7.33 9.85
CA VAL A 109 -1.51 -8.32 10.10
C VAL A 109 -0.94 -9.72 10.34
N ALA A 110 0.18 -10.06 9.71
CA ALA A 110 0.89 -11.32 9.96
C ALA A 110 1.80 -11.29 11.20
N GLY A 111 1.90 -10.15 11.89
CA GLY A 111 2.67 -10.02 13.13
C GLY A 111 2.06 -10.78 14.31
N THR A 112 2.81 -10.84 15.41
CA THR A 112 2.43 -11.54 16.64
C THR A 112 1.82 -10.59 17.66
N ASP A 113 0.66 -10.93 18.22
CA ASP A 113 0.03 -10.14 19.27
C ASP A 113 0.96 -9.99 20.48
N GLY A 114 1.03 -8.79 21.03
CA GLY A 114 1.93 -8.47 22.14
C GLY A 114 3.38 -8.16 21.72
N THR A 115 3.72 -8.24 20.44
CA THR A 115 5.00 -7.77 19.91
C THR A 115 4.91 -6.29 19.52
N TRP A 116 5.99 -5.55 19.74
CA TRP A 116 6.12 -4.19 19.26
C TRP A 116 6.50 -4.20 17.79
N TYR A 117 5.90 -3.31 17.01
CA TYR A 117 6.27 -3.09 15.62
C TYR A 117 6.44 -1.60 15.38
N ALA A 118 7.43 -1.24 14.58
CA ALA A 118 7.74 0.13 14.19
C ALA A 118 7.55 0.31 12.68
N VAL A 119 7.12 1.50 12.27
CA VAL A 119 7.31 1.97 10.90
C VAL A 119 8.61 2.76 10.87
N THR A 120 9.52 2.38 9.98
CA THR A 120 10.84 3.01 9.78
C THR A 120 10.92 3.61 8.37
N ASP A 121 11.65 4.71 8.21
CA ASP A 121 12.01 5.25 6.89
C ASP A 121 13.23 4.54 6.28
N ASP A 122 13.63 4.93 5.06
CA ASP A 122 14.77 4.36 4.34
C ASP A 122 16.14 4.58 5.02
N ALA A 123 16.22 5.57 5.92
CA ALA A 123 17.38 5.85 6.74
C ALA A 123 17.34 5.09 8.10
N GLY A 124 16.27 4.34 8.37
CA GLY A 124 16.06 3.59 9.61
C GLY A 124 15.54 4.46 10.77
N ASN A 125 15.06 5.68 10.52
CA ASN A 125 14.44 6.48 11.56
C ASN A 125 13.03 5.95 11.84
N GLN A 126 12.71 5.79 13.12
CA GLN A 126 11.37 5.40 13.55
C GLN A 126 10.38 6.57 13.33
N LEU A 127 9.36 6.33 12.52
CA LEU A 127 8.25 7.25 12.27
C LEU A 127 7.09 7.04 13.23
N GLY A 128 6.91 5.80 13.69
CA GLY A 128 5.88 5.40 14.64
C GLY A 128 6.17 4.02 15.23
N ILE A 129 5.59 3.72 16.38
CA ILE A 129 5.70 2.40 17.02
C ILE A 129 4.43 2.06 17.80
N ALA A 130 3.99 0.81 17.75
CA ALA A 130 2.84 0.33 18.52
C ALA A 130 2.98 -1.16 18.87
N LYS A 131 2.30 -1.57 19.95
CA LYS A 131 2.23 -2.97 20.36
C LYS A 131 0.98 -3.60 19.76
N LYS A 132 1.14 -4.65 18.94
CA LYS A 132 -0.01 -5.35 18.33
C LYS A 132 -0.99 -5.82 19.42
N PRO A 133 -2.31 -5.60 19.29
CA PRO A 133 -3.07 -5.25 18.07
C PRO A 133 -3.24 -3.75 17.79
N ALA A 134 -2.58 -2.85 18.52
CA ALA A 134 -2.66 -1.43 18.21
C ALA A 134 -2.01 -1.13 16.85
N ALA A 135 -2.63 -0.25 16.07
CA ALA A 135 -2.05 0.28 14.85
C ALA A 135 -0.94 1.28 15.17
N ILE A 136 0.06 1.34 14.29
CA ILE A 136 1.18 2.27 14.35
C ILE A 136 0.73 3.57 13.72
N GLU A 137 0.74 4.67 14.47
CA GLU A 137 0.45 6.01 13.94
C GLU A 137 1.70 6.64 13.32
N VAL A 138 1.54 7.22 12.13
CA VAL A 138 2.56 8.03 11.44
C VAL A 138 1.95 9.37 11.10
N SER A 139 2.65 10.45 11.42
CA SER A 139 2.07 11.80 11.47
C SER A 139 1.92 12.51 10.11
N ARG A 140 2.51 11.96 9.04
CA ARG A 140 2.53 12.55 7.70
C ARG A 140 2.69 11.48 6.61
N ASP A 141 2.17 11.74 5.42
CA ASP A 141 2.11 10.83 4.27
C ASP A 141 3.16 11.14 3.18
N ASP A 142 3.99 12.16 3.35
CA ASP A 142 5.12 12.51 2.50
C ASP A 142 6.44 11.96 3.09
N VAL A 143 6.47 10.64 3.33
CA VAL A 143 7.58 9.94 3.97
C VAL A 143 8.38 9.05 3.01
N GLY A 144 7.86 8.74 1.83
CA GLY A 144 8.55 7.91 0.85
C GLY A 144 8.58 6.43 1.27
N LEU A 145 9.70 5.75 1.02
CA LEU A 145 9.86 4.34 1.34
C LEU A 145 9.85 4.12 2.86
N VAL A 146 9.00 3.19 3.30
CA VAL A 146 8.92 2.74 4.68
C VAL A 146 8.88 1.22 4.79
N SER A 147 9.29 0.73 5.96
CA SER A 147 9.25 -0.70 6.33
C SER A 147 8.50 -0.89 7.64
N ILE A 148 7.88 -2.06 7.85
CA ILE A 148 7.35 -2.46 9.15
C ILE A 148 8.24 -3.52 9.77
N GLU A 149 8.85 -3.20 10.90
CA GLU A 149 9.87 -4.00 11.59
C GLU A 149 9.45 -4.31 13.04
N ALA A 150 10.00 -5.36 13.64
CA ALA A 150 9.71 -5.81 15.02
C ALA A 150 10.77 -5.36 16.02
#